data_AF-A0A924N8Q0-F1
#
_entry.id   AF-A0A924N8Q0-F1
#
_cell.length_a   1.000
_cell.length_b   1.000
_cell.length_c   1.000
_cell.angle_alpha   90.00
_cell.angle_beta   90.00
_cell.angle_gamma   90.00
#
_symmetry.space_group_name_H-M   'P 1'
#
loop_
_entity.id
_entity.type
_entity.pdbx_description
1 polymer ?
#
loop_
_entity_poly.entity_id
_entity_poly.type
_entity_poly.pdbx_seq_one_letter_code
_entity_poly.pdbx_strand_id
1 'polypeptide(L)' 'MGMAVAIPHYTVDDLEHFPHDGNRYELLDGVLLVTPAPGYPHETIVSNVVQALMLAVQVS' A
#
# COMPACT_ATOMS: atom_id res chain seq x y z
N MET A 1 -14.77 15.22 30.00
CA MET A 1 -13.30 15.22 29.83
C MET A 1 -13.00 14.39 28.59
N GLY A 2 -12.70 15.01 27.45
CA GLY A 2 -12.32 14.28 26.24
C GLY A 2 -10.84 13.95 26.32
N MET A 3 -10.47 12.67 26.21
CA MET A 3 -9.07 12.29 26.07
C MET A 3 -8.58 12.67 24.68
N ALA A 4 -7.47 13.40 24.60
CA ALA A 4 -6.76 13.59 23.35
C ALA A 4 -6.27 12.22 22.88
N VAL A 5 -6.84 11.70 21.79
CA VAL A 5 -6.27 10.55 21.09
C VAL A 5 -5.01 11.05 20.41
N ALA A 6 -3.84 10.68 20.95
CA ALA A 6 -2.59 10.84 20.22
C ALA A 6 -2.63 9.87 19.04
N ILE A 7 -2.68 10.41 17.82
CA ILE A 7 -2.48 9.60 16.62
C ILE A 7 -0.99 9.24 16.59
N PRO A 8 -0.62 7.95 16.64
CA PRO A 8 0.78 7.57 16.56
C PRO A 8 1.38 8.11 15.26
N HIS A 9 2.51 8.80 15.38
CA HIS A 9 3.30 9.25 14.23
C HIS A 9 4.39 8.21 13.96
N TYR A 10 4.36 7.63 12.77
CA TYR A 10 5.33 6.67 12.28
C TYR A 10 6.36 7.36 11.37
N THR A 11 7.52 6.75 11.28
CA THR A 11 8.62 7.15 10.39
C THR A 11 8.83 6.11 9.29
N VAL A 12 9.68 6.44 8.32
CA VAL A 12 10.07 5.49 7.26
C VAL A 12 10.85 4.32 7.87
N ASP A 13 11.66 4.55 8.90
CA ASP A 13 12.41 3.49 9.58
C ASP A 13 11.47 2.50 10.30
N ASP A 14 10.34 2.98 10.81
CA ASP A 14 9.31 2.10 11.40
C ASP A 14 8.67 1.19 10.35
N LEU A 15 8.57 1.63 9.08
CA LEU A 15 7.97 0.84 8.01
C LEU A 15 8.70 -0.49 7.77
N GLU A 16 10.03 -0.50 7.93
CA GLU A 16 10.88 -1.69 7.73
C GLU A 16 10.60 -2.81 8.74
N HIS A 17 9.96 -2.48 9.86
CA HIS A 17 9.68 -3.41 10.95
C HIS A 17 8.30 -4.06 10.87
N PHE A 18 7.45 -3.67 9.90
CA PHE A 18 6.12 -4.27 9.74
C PHE A 18 6.18 -5.66 9.10
N PRO A 19 5.24 -6.56 9.46
CA PRO A 19 5.22 -7.91 8.94
C PRO A 19 4.83 -7.95 7.45
N HIS A 20 5.36 -8.93 6.72
CA HIS A 20 4.91 -9.29 5.38
C HIS A 20 3.68 -10.23 5.44
N ASP A 21 2.58 -9.73 6.00
CA ASP A 21 1.34 -10.48 6.26
C ASP A 21 0.30 -10.38 5.13
N GLY A 22 0.66 -9.75 4.02
CA GLY A 22 -0.23 -9.47 2.89
C GLY A 22 -0.93 -8.11 2.97
N ASN A 23 -0.78 -7.36 4.07
CA ASN A 23 -1.20 -5.97 4.10
C ASN A 23 -0.16 -5.06 3.45
N ARG A 24 -0.65 -3.98 2.84
CA ARG A 24 0.16 -2.86 2.38
C ARG A 24 0.17 -1.79 3.45
N TYR A 25 1.35 -1.52 3.99
CA TYR A 25 1.60 -0.49 5.00
C TYR A 25 2.13 0.75 4.28
N GLU A 26 1.38 1.86 4.37
CA GLU A 26 1.70 3.12 3.69
C GLU A 26 1.79 4.24 4.72
N LEU A 27 2.80 5.09 4.61
CA LEU A 27 2.97 6.26 5.47
C LEU A 27 2.50 7.52 4.74
N LEU A 28 1.53 8.22 5.31
CA LEU A 28 0.96 9.46 4.80
C LEU A 28 1.05 10.54 5.89
N ASP A 29 1.97 11.50 5.73
CA ASP A 29 2.23 12.57 6.72
C ASP A 29 2.47 12.05 8.15
N GLY A 30 3.13 10.91 8.28
CA GLY A 30 3.38 10.25 9.56
C GLY A 30 2.23 9.38 10.07
N VAL A 31 1.10 9.33 9.38
CA VAL A 31 -0.02 8.43 9.69
C VAL A 31 0.15 7.13 8.92
N LEU A 32 0.06 6.00 9.63
CA LEU A 32 0.11 4.68 9.02
C LEU A 32 -1.27 4.28 8.49
N LEU A 33 -1.36 4.10 7.17
CA LEU A 33 -2.49 3.49 6.50
C LEU A 33 -2.19 2.01 6.25
N VAL A 34 -3.13 1.15 6.63
CA VAL A 34 -3.03 -0.30 6.42
C VAL A 34 -4.13 -0.72 5.46
N THR A 35 -3.74 -1.18 4.28
CA THR A 35 -4.68 -1.68 3.27
C THR A 35 -4.52 -3.19 3.12
N PRO A 36 -5.58 -4.00 3.31
CA PRO A 36 -5.52 -5.43 3.06
C PRO A 36 -5.17 -5.77 1.60
N ALA A 37 -4.66 -6.99 1.39
CA ALA A 37 -4.48 -7.53 0.05
C ALA A 37 -5.80 -7.42 -0.75
N PRO A 38 -5.75 -6.89 -2.00
CA PRO A 38 -6.92 -6.83 -2.85
C PRO A 38 -7.44 -8.23 -3.23
N GLY A 39 -8.75 -8.32 -3.50
CA GLY A 39 -9.36 -9.58 -3.97
C GLY A 39 -9.08 -9.88 -5.44
N TYR A 40 -9.36 -11.13 -5.85
CA TYR A 40 -9.13 -11.63 -7.22
C TYR A 40 -9.63 -10.73 -8.37
N PRO A 41 -10.81 -10.08 -8.28
CA PRO A 41 -11.28 -9.19 -9.36
C PRO A 41 -10.35 -8.00 -9.60
N HIS A 42 -9.81 -7.41 -8.52
CA HIS A 42 -8.87 -6.29 -8.61
C HIS A 42 -7.55 -6.75 -9.23
N GLU A 43 -7.00 -7.88 -8.78
CA GLU A 43 -5.75 -8.43 -9.31
C GLU A 43 -5.84 -8.81 -10.79
N THR A 44 -7.01 -9.26 -11.24
CA THR A 44 -7.26 -9.52 -12.66
C THR A 44 -7.12 -8.23 -13.49
N ILE A 45 -7.69 -7.12 -13.02
CA ILE A 45 -7.62 -5.83 -13.70
C ILE A 45 -6.19 -5.30 -13.69
N VAL A 46 -5.50 -5.35 -12.56
CA VAL A 46 -4.08 -4.94 -12.44
C VAL A 46 -3.22 -5.73 -13.43
N SER A 47 -3.37 -7.05 -13.51
CA SER A 47 -2.61 -7.90 -14.43
C SER A 47 -2.82 -7.49 -15.89
N ASN A 48 -4.06 -7.20 -16.28
CA ASN A 48 -4.39 -6.75 -17.63
C ASN A 48 -3.72 -5.40 -17.95
N VAL A 49 -3.75 -4.45 -17.00
CA VAL A 49 -3.13 -3.13 -17.16
C VAL A 49 -1.61 -3.26 -17.27
N VAL A 50 -0.98 -4.05 -16.40
CA VAL A 50 0.46 -4.32 -16.41
C VAL A 50 0.87 -4.94 -17.75
N GLN A 51 0.12 -5.92 -18.25
CA GLN A 51 0.39 -6.53 -19.56
C GLN A 51 0.28 -5.52 -20.71
N ALA A 52 -0.77 -4.69 -20.73
CA ALA A 52 -0.93 -3.67 -21.75
C ALA A 52 0.21 -2.65 -21.73
N LEU A 53 0.65 -2.22 -20.54
CA LEU A 53 1.75 -1.27 -20.39
C LEU A 53 3.08 -1.87 -20.83
N MET A 54 3.38 -3.12 -20.46
CA MET A 54 4.61 -3.79 -20.88
C MET A 54 4.70 -3.90 -22.40
N LEU A 55 3.60 -4.26 -23.08
CA LEU A 55 3.55 -4.32 -24.53
C LEU A 55 3.77 -2.94 -25.17
N ALA A 56 3.20 -1.87 -24.60
CA ALA A 56 3.39 -0.52 -25.11
C ALA A 56 4.84 -0.03 -24.96
N VAL A 57 5.51 -0.35 -23.84
CA VAL A 57 6.89 0.05 -23.58
C VAL A 57 7.89 -0.72 -24.44
N GLN A 58 7.59 -1.96 -24.83
CA GLN A 58 8.47 -2.78 -25.68
C GLN A 58 8.47 -2.37 -27.16
N VAL A 59 7.53 -1.55 -27.60
CA VAL A 59 7.39 -1.12 -29.01
C VAL A 59 8.08 0.25 -29.25
N SER A 60 8.98 0.68 -28.36
CA SER A 60 9.80 1.88 -28.52
C SER A 60 11.21 1.58 -29.00
#